data_AF-A0A5C8BVU0-F1
#
_entry.id   AF-A0A5C8BVU0-F1
#
_cell.length_a   1.000
_cell.length_b   1.000
_cell.length_c   1.000
_cell.angle_alpha   90.00
_cell.angle_beta   90.00
_cell.angle_gamma   90.00
#
_symmetry.space_group_name_H-M   'P 1'
#
loop_
_entity.id
_entity.type
_entity.pdbx_description
1 polymer ?
#
loop_
_entity_poly.entity_id
_entity_poly.type
_entity_poly.pdbx_seq_one_letter_code
_entity_poly.pdbx_strand_id
1 'polypeptide(L)' 'EHVNGKLKTFRILAERYRNRRKRMGLRLNLIAAIYNMELIKK' A
#
# COMPACT_ATOMS: atom_id res chain seq x y z
N GLU A 1 -10.75 -7.13 -12.33
CA GLU A 1 -10.46 -7.19 -10.88
C GLU A 1 -9.28 -6.26 -10.57
N HIS A 2 -9.50 -5.15 -9.86
CA HIS A 2 -8.55 -4.03 -9.87
C HIS A 2 -7.54 -4.09 -8.73
N VAL A 3 -6.25 -4.23 -9.06
CA VAL A 3 -5.11 -4.09 -8.12
C VAL A 3 -5.21 -2.77 -7.35
N ASN A 4 -5.69 -1.70 -8.00
CA ASN A 4 -5.97 -0.42 -7.37
C ASN A 4 -7.00 -0.48 -6.22
N GLY A 5 -7.95 -1.42 -6.25
CA GLY A 5 -8.93 -1.60 -5.18
C GLY A 5 -8.28 -2.12 -3.90
N LYS A 6 -7.43 -3.15 -4.01
CA LYS A 6 -6.66 -3.71 -2.88
C LYS A 6 -5.70 -2.67 -2.30
N LEU A 7 -5.10 -1.85 -3.16
CA LEU A 7 -4.22 -0.76 -2.74
C LEU A 7 -4.99 0.33 -1.96
N LYS A 8 -6.21 0.68 -2.34
CA LYS A 8 -7.04 1.66 -1.63
C LYS A 8 -7.49 1.20 -0.23
N THR A 9 -7.51 -0.10 0.04
CA THR A 9 -7.78 -0.66 1.39
C THR A 9 -6.75 -0.17 2.41
N PHE A 10 -5.50 0.02 1.99
CA PHE A 10 -4.51 0.62 2.87
C PHE A 10 -4.90 2.08 3.11
N ARG A 11 -5.23 2.41 4.37
CA ARG A 11 -5.45 3.78 4.85
C ARG A 11 -4.24 4.71 4.59
N ILE A 12 -3.10 4.16 4.16
CA ILE A 12 -1.97 4.91 3.57
C ILE A 12 -2.32 5.58 2.24
N LEU A 13 -3.10 4.92 1.39
CA LEU A 13 -3.48 5.38 0.05
C LEU A 13 -4.86 6.04 0.01
N ALA A 14 -5.71 5.81 1.03
CA ALA A 14 -7.07 6.37 1.09
C ALA A 14 -7.14 7.85 1.55
N GLU A 15 -6.16 8.34 2.31
CA GLU A 15 -6.21 9.70 2.88
C GLU A 15 -5.56 10.76 1.95
N ARG A 16 -6.33 11.80 1.59
CA ARG A 16 -5.91 12.92 0.72
C ARG A 16 -4.64 13.66 1.20
N TYR A 17 -4.36 13.65 2.49
CA TYR A 17 -3.21 14.33 3.09
C TYR A 17 -1.92 13.49 3.13
N ARG A 18 -1.99 12.19 2.79
CA ARG A 18 -0.83 11.28 2.79
C ARG A 18 0.15 11.53 1.65
N ASN A 19 -0.31 12.07 0.52
CA ASN A 19 0.51 12.35 -0.67
C ASN A 19 1.51 13.51 -0.48
N ARG A 20 1.44 14.25 0.64
CA ARG A 20 2.39 15.34 0.98
C ARG A 20 3.46 14.95 2.01
N ARG A 21 3.61 13.66 2.39
CA ARG A 21 4.51 13.24 3.49
C ARG A 21 5.88 12.72 3.00
N LYS A 22 6.96 13.21 3.61
CA LYS A 22 8.39 12.82 3.42
C LYS A 22 8.76 11.33 3.54
N ARG A 23 7.85 10.41 3.87
CA ARG A 23 8.13 8.96 4.06
C ARG A 23 7.24 8.04 3.22
N MET A 24 6.83 8.48 2.03
CA MET A 24 5.96 7.68 1.15
C MET A 24 6.64 6.39 0.69
N GLY A 25 7.92 6.46 0.29
CA GLY A 25 8.70 5.29 -0.14
C GLY A 25 8.76 4.17 0.90
N LEU A 26 9.07 4.49 2.17
CA LEU A 26 9.11 3.49 3.24
C LEU A 26 7.74 2.80 3.45
N ARG A 27 6.65 3.58 3.39
CA ARG A 27 5.31 3.02 3.57
C ARG A 27 4.90 2.12 2.40
N LEU A 28 5.26 2.51 1.17
CA LEU A 28 5.03 1.68 -0.02
C LEU A 28 5.87 0.39 0.04
N ASN A 29 7.11 0.45 0.51
CA ASN A 29 7.94 -0.75 0.71
C ASN A 29 7.32 -1.72 1.72
N LEU A 30 6.77 -1.21 2.83
CA LEU A 30 6.11 -2.06 3.83
C LEU A 30 4.81 -2.69 3.27
N ILE A 31 4.02 -1.93 2.52
CA ILE A 31 2.81 -2.45 1.86
C ILE A 31 3.17 -3.51 0.81
N ALA A 32 4.21 -3.27 0.02
CA ALA A 32 4.71 -4.23 -0.96
C ALA A 32 5.21 -5.52 -0.29
N ALA A 33 5.92 -5.42 0.83
CA ALA A 33 6.36 -6.59 1.59
C ALA A 33 5.17 -7.43 2.10
N ILE A 34 4.15 -6.80 2.67
CA ILE A 34 2.93 -7.48 3.14
C ILE A 34 2.20 -8.14 1.98
N TYR A 35 2.02 -7.42 0.86
CA TYR A 35 1.35 -7.96 -0.33
C TYR A 35 2.12 -9.14 -0.93
N ASN A 36 3.46 -9.06 -0.99
CA ASN A 36 4.29 -10.15 -1.46
C ASN A 36 4.23 -11.36 -0.52
N MET A 37 4.17 -11.16 0.80
CA MET A 37 3.98 -12.26 1.75
C MET A 37 2.60 -12.93 1.58
N GLU A 38 1.54 -12.15 1.35
CA GLU A 38 0.20 -12.67 1.07
C GLU A 38 0.17 -13.44 -0.26
N LEU A 39 0.88 -12.94 -1.28
CA LEU A 39 1.00 -13.58 -2.58
C LEU A 39 1.78 -14.90 -2.53
N ILE A 40 2.86 -14.97 -1.75
CA ILE A 40 3.68 -16.18 -1.58
C ILE A 40 2.96 -17.25 -0.75
N LYS A 41 2.11 -16.84 0.20
CA LYS A 41 1.30 -17.76 1.01
C LYS A 41 0.09 -18.34 0.27
N LYS A 42 -0.19 -17.84 -0.93
CA LYS A 42 -1.31 -18.27 -1.76
C LYS A 42 -0.83 -19.26 -2.81
#